data_AF-A0A7J4M7P5-F1
#
_entry.id   AF-A0A7J4M7P5-F1
#
_cell.length_a   1.000
_cell.length_b   1.000
_cell.length_c   1.000
_cell.angle_alpha   90.00
_cell.angle_beta   90.00
_cell.angle_gamma   90.00
#
_symmetry.space_group_name_H-M   'P 1'
#
loop_
_entity.id
_entity.type
_entity.pdbx_description
1 polymer ?
#
loop_
_entity_poly.entity_id
_entity_poly.type
_entity_poly.pdbx_seq_one_letter_code
_entity_poly.pdbx_strand_id
1 'polypeptide(L)'
;MFDKIKKENPSHLLNLGVTEQSIVGLASGMALEGFRPYIYSIVPFVLERPFEQIKLDIVQQDVNVKIVGFWNYPHAGPTHTTKNPERI
;
A
#
# COMPACT_ATOMS: atom_id res chain seq x y z
N MET A 1 -10.76 -2.64 -12.13
CA MET A 1 -9.27 -2.67 -12.12
C MET A 1 -8.76 -4.06 -11.80
N PHE A 2 -9.13 -4.66 -10.66
CA PHE A 2 -8.63 -5.99 -10.27
C PHE A 2 -9.48 -7.18 -10.75
N ASP A 3 -10.40 -6.97 -11.69
CA ASP A 3 -11.40 -7.97 -12.07
C ASP A 3 -10.77 -9.22 -12.72
N LYS A 4 -9.67 -9.02 -13.47
CA LYS A 4 -8.88 -10.11 -14.02
C LYS A 4 -8.22 -10.95 -12.94
N ILE A 5 -7.59 -10.32 -11.93
CA ILE A 5 -6.96 -11.02 -10.81
C ILE A 5 -8.01 -11.77 -9.99
N LYS A 6 -9.16 -11.13 -9.70
CA LYS A 6 -10.28 -11.77 -9.00
C LYS A 6 -10.76 -13.05 -9.69
N LYS A 7 -10.75 -13.07 -11.02
CA LYS A 7 -11.22 -14.22 -11.82
C LYS A 7 -10.15 -15.31 -11.96
N GLU A 8 -8.91 -14.93 -12.27
CA GLU A 8 -7.85 -15.88 -12.64
C GLU A 8 -7.04 -16.37 -11.44
N ASN A 9 -6.81 -15.51 -10.43
CA ASN A 9 -5.99 -15.82 -9.25
C ASN A 9 -6.57 -15.15 -7.99
N PRO A 10 -7.76 -15.53 -7.53
CA PRO A 10 -8.44 -14.87 -6.42
C PRO A 10 -7.62 -14.89 -5.11
N SER A 11 -6.80 -15.93 -4.89
CA SER A 11 -5.90 -16.04 -3.74
C SER A 11 -4.80 -14.97 -3.71
N HIS A 12 -4.50 -14.32 -4.83
CA HIS A 12 -3.49 -13.26 -4.92
C HIS A 12 -4.05 -11.86 -4.61
N LEU A 13 -5.36 -11.75 -4.33
CA LEU A 13 -6.00 -10.48 -3.99
C LEU A 13 -6.60 -10.53 -2.59
N LEU A 14 -5.98 -9.79 -1.67
CA LEU A 14 -6.45 -9.62 -0.31
C LEU A 14 -7.06 -8.23 -0.15
N ASN A 15 -8.33 -8.17 0.27
CA ASN A 15 -8.96 -6.91 0.69
C ASN A 15 -9.04 -6.90 2.21
N LEU A 16 -8.33 -5.95 2.83
CA LEU A 16 -8.17 -5.85 4.28
C LEU A 16 -8.90 -4.62 4.85
N GLY A 17 -9.70 -3.94 4.02
CA GLY A 17 -10.41 -2.72 4.41
C GLY A 17 -9.49 -1.52 4.63
N VAL A 18 -9.93 -0.58 5.48
CA VAL A 18 -9.21 0.67 5.78
C VAL A 18 -8.22 0.43 6.92
N THR A 19 -7.17 -0.35 6.63
CA THR A 19 -6.20 -0.84 7.61
C THR A 19 -4.76 -0.63 7.14
N GLU A 20 -4.44 0.55 6.59
CA GLU A 20 -3.18 0.78 5.86
C GLU A 20 -1.93 0.42 6.69
N GLN A 21 -1.94 0.69 8.00
CA GLN A 21 -0.86 0.34 8.92
C GLN A 21 -0.67 -1.18 9.03
N SER A 22 -1.75 -1.93 9.23
CA SER A 22 -1.72 -3.39 9.31
C SER A 22 -1.34 -4.05 7.98
N ILE A 23 -1.75 -3.47 6.85
CA ILE A 23 -1.41 -3.97 5.51
C ILE A 23 0.10 -3.92 5.29
N VAL A 24 0.79 -2.88 5.77
CA VAL A 24 2.25 -2.77 5.67
C VAL A 24 2.95 -3.87 6.47
N GLY A 25 2.55 -4.10 7.71
CA GLY A 25 3.11 -5.18 8.53
C GLY A 25 2.85 -6.57 7.93
N LEU A 26 1.64 -6.81 7.43
CA LEU A 26 1.32 -8.07 6.72
C LEU A 26 2.19 -8.25 5.48
N ALA A 27 2.32 -7.22 4.65
CA ALA A 27 3.13 -7.29 3.44
C ALA A 27 4.62 -7.50 3.76
N SER A 28 5.13 -6.88 4.82
CA SER A 28 6.49 -7.16 5.29
C SER A 28 6.67 -8.63 5.66
N GLY A 29 5.77 -9.19 6.48
CA GLY A 29 5.78 -10.61 6.83
C GLY A 29 5.70 -11.53 5.61
N MET A 30 4.81 -11.24 4.66
CA MET A 30 4.74 -11.99 3.40
C MET A 30 6.05 -11.93 2.61
N ALA A 31 6.71 -10.77 2.57
CA ALA A 31 7.98 -10.63 1.89
C ALA A 31 9.12 -11.42 2.56
N LEU A 32 9.11 -11.53 3.89
CA LEU A 32 10.05 -12.40 4.64
C LEU A 32 9.84 -13.88 4.29
N GLU A 33 8.59 -14.31 4.09
CA GLU A 33 8.23 -15.66 3.65
C GLU A 33 8.48 -15.91 2.14
N GLY A 34 9.15 -14.97 1.45
CA GLY A 34 9.55 -15.12 0.05
C GLY A 34 8.50 -14.69 -0.98
N PHE A 35 7.36 -14.14 -0.54
CA PHE A 35 6.39 -13.55 -1.47
C PHE A 35 6.86 -12.18 -1.99
N ARG A 36 6.18 -11.68 -3.02
CA ARG A 36 6.45 -10.36 -3.62
C ARG A 36 5.18 -9.51 -3.57
N PRO A 37 4.78 -9.05 -2.38
CA PRO A 37 3.50 -8.37 -2.19
C PRO A 37 3.48 -6.97 -2.82
N TYR A 38 2.29 -6.60 -3.27
CA TYR A 38 1.96 -5.27 -3.79
C TYR A 38 0.87 -4.67 -2.91
N ILE A 39 1.16 -3.53 -2.29
CA ILE A 39 0.17 -2.74 -1.54
C ILE A 39 -0.42 -1.71 -2.50
N TYR A 40 -1.75 -1.66 -2.58
CA TYR A 40 -2.46 -0.71 -3.42
C TYR A 40 -3.49 0.07 -2.61
N SER A 41 -3.38 1.41 -2.62
CA SER A 41 -4.39 2.31 -2.06
C SER A 41 -4.21 3.71 -2.69
N ILE A 42 -4.97 4.69 -2.22
CA ILE A 42 -4.75 6.08 -2.61
C ILE A 42 -3.46 6.63 -2.01
N VAL A 43 -2.82 7.56 -2.71
CA VAL A 43 -1.48 8.03 -2.34
C VAL A 43 -1.38 8.58 -0.91
N PRO A 44 -2.27 9.47 -0.41
CA PRO A 44 -2.11 10.00 0.95
C PRO A 44 -2.27 8.90 2.00
N PHE A 45 -3.07 7.87 1.73
CA PHE A 45 -3.30 6.82 2.72
C PHE A 45 -2.22 5.75 2.69
N VAL A 46 -1.67 5.43 1.52
CA VAL A 46 -0.63 4.42 1.42
C VAL A 46 0.74 4.94 1.89
N LEU A 47 0.96 6.25 1.87
CA LEU A 47 2.22 6.87 2.30
C LEU A 47 2.13 7.49 3.70
N GLU A 48 1.13 8.33 3.98
CA GLU A 48 1.12 9.15 5.19
C GLU A 48 0.61 8.38 6.41
N ARG A 49 -0.46 7.58 6.28
CA ARG A 49 -1.04 6.83 7.41
C ARG A 49 -0.12 5.75 7.97
N PRO A 50 0.56 4.91 7.16
CA PRO A 50 1.44 3.86 7.64
C PRO A 50 2.93 4.26 7.58
N PHE A 51 3.24 5.56 7.62
CA PHE A 51 4.61 6.05 7.38
C PHE A 51 5.65 5.40 8.31
N GLU A 52 5.31 5.26 9.59
CA GLU A 52 6.19 4.62 10.57
C GLU A 52 6.36 3.12 10.29
N GLN A 53 5.27 2.42 9.95
CA GLN A 53 5.31 0.99 9.59
C GLN A 53 6.14 0.77 8.32
N ILE A 54 6.09 1.67 7.33
CA ILE A 54 6.95 1.57 6.14
C ILE A 54 8.41 1.65 6.54
N LYS A 55 8.77 2.61 7.41
CA LYS A 55 10.15 2.77 7.87
C LYS A 55 10.65 1.57 8.65
N LEU A 56 9.84 1.03 9.57
CA LEU A 56 10.26 -0.02 10.49
C LEU A 56 10.10 -1.43 9.90
N ASP A 57 9.01 -1.69 9.19
CA ASP A 57 8.67 -3.05 8.75
C ASP A 57 9.19 -3.32 7.34
N ILE A 58 9.27 -2.31 6.47
CA ILE A 58 9.75 -2.48 5.09
C ILE A 58 11.23 -2.08 4.97
N VAL A 59 11.55 -0.82 5.31
CA VAL A 59 12.89 -0.27 5.04
C VAL A 59 13.91 -0.85 6.01
N GLN A 60 13.65 -0.84 7.30
CA GLN A 60 14.59 -1.35 8.30
C GLN A 60 14.81 -2.86 8.19
N GLN A 61 13.81 -3.63 7.74
CA GLN A 61 13.93 -5.08 7.50
C GLN A 61 14.53 -5.43 6.13
N ASP A 62 14.71 -4.43 5.24
CA ASP A 62 15.18 -4.61 3.86
C ASP A 62 14.38 -5.66 3.06
N VAL A 63 13.04 -5.57 3.13
CA VAL A 63 12.13 -6.56 2.53
C VAL A 63 11.50 -6.09 1.22
N ASN A 64 11.23 -7.05 0.34
CA ASN A 64 10.83 -6.79 -1.04
C ASN A 64 9.32 -6.51 -1.21
N VAL A 65 8.85 -5.36 -0.71
CA VAL A 65 7.46 -4.89 -0.83
C VAL A 65 7.34 -3.78 -1.87
N LYS A 66 6.27 -3.79 -2.69
CA LYS A 66 5.98 -2.71 -3.66
C LYS A 66 4.77 -1.95 -3.19
N ILE A 67 4.90 -0.63 -3.11
CA ILE A 67 3.82 0.27 -2.73
C ILE A 67 3.34 1.01 -3.98
N VAL A 68 2.05 0.91 -4.27
CA VAL A 68 1.42 1.51 -5.44
C VAL A 68 0.31 2.45 -4.97
N GLY A 69 0.56 3.75 -5.10
CA GLY A 69 -0.44 4.79 -4.85
C GLY A 69 -1.23 5.10 -6.13
N PHE A 70 -2.55 5.18 -6.05
CA PHE A 70 -3.41 5.61 -7.16
C PHE A 70 -4.29 6.78 -6.78
N TRP A 71 -4.04 7.92 -7.45
CA TRP A 71 -4.82 9.15 -7.37
C TRP A 71 -4.80 9.85 -5.99
N ASN A 72 -4.77 11.18 -6.03
CA ASN A 72 -5.13 12.09 -4.94
C ASN A 72 -6.52 12.66 -5.21
N TYR A 73 -7.58 12.31 -4.47
CA TYR A 73 -8.93 12.84 -4.73
C TYR A 73 -9.02 14.31 -4.25
N PRO A 74 -8.71 15.33 -5.07
CA PRO A 74 -8.45 16.68 -4.56
C PRO A 74 -9.75 17.38 -4.15
N HIS A 75 -10.84 17.01 -4.85
CA HIS A 75 -12.20 17.48 -4.59
C HIS A 75 -12.75 16.95 -3.26
N ALA A 76 -12.18 15.89 -2.68
CA ALA A 76 -12.58 15.35 -1.38
C ALA A 76 -11.96 16.13 -0.19
N GLY A 77 -11.27 17.23 -0.48
CA GLY A 77 -10.69 18.12 0.51
C GLY A 77 -9.20 17.87 0.77
N PRO A 78 -8.59 18.67 1.67
CA PRO A 78 -7.16 18.65 1.91
C PRO A 78 -6.64 17.31 2.45
N THR A 79 -7.51 16.50 3.07
CA THR A 79 -7.17 15.19 3.64
C THR A 79 -6.97 14.09 2.60
N HIS A 80 -7.42 14.31 1.37
CA HIS A 80 -7.30 13.35 0.26
C HIS A 80 -6.33 13.83 -0.83
N THR A 81 -5.55 14.88 -0.53
CA THR A 81 -4.55 15.45 -1.41
C THR A 81 -3.17 15.27 -0.78
N THR A 82 -2.19 14.75 -1.53
CA THR A 82 -0.79 14.76 -1.06
C THR A 82 -0.19 16.15 -1.20
N LYS A 83 0.65 16.55 -0.25
CA LYS A 83 1.48 17.74 -0.44
C LYS A 83 2.52 17.48 -1.53
N ASN A 84 2.35 18.15 -2.68
CA ASN A 84 3.34 18.26 -3.76
C ASN A 84 3.52 16.98 -4.61
N PRO A 85 2.59 16.68 -5.55
CA PRO A 85 2.65 15.48 -6.38
C PRO A 85 3.86 15.42 -7.34
N GLU A 86 4.58 16.53 -7.54
CA GLU A 86 5.78 16.60 -8.39
C GLU A 86 7.09 16.19 -7.66
N ARG A 87 7.03 15.92 -6.35
CA ARG A 87 8.20 15.62 -5.51
C ARG A 87 8.23 14.20 -4.93
N ILE A 88 7.29 13.34 -5.31
CA ILE A 88 7.21 11.94 -4.87
C ILE A 88 7.73 11.03 -5.99
#